data_AF-A0A821T7Q2-F1
#
_entry.id   AF-A0A821T7Q2-F1
#
_cell.length_a   1.000
_cell.length_b   1.000
_cell.length_c   1.000
_cell.angle_alpha   90.00
_cell.angle_beta   90.00
_cell.angle_gamma   90.00
#
_symmetry.space_group_name_H-M   'P 1'
#
loop_
_entity.id
_entity.type
_entity.pdbx_description
1 polymer ?
#
loop_
_entity_poly.entity_id
_entity_poly.type
_entity_poly.pdbx_seq_one_letter_code
_entity_poly.pdbx_strand_id
1 'polypeptide(L)'
;VECHDGSICEYTGGMNDCKLNIGDYEGMSGIGGTYPIGEVFTEARDLSKVNGQMSIWSYPSLAKTLEIPPEPIVLTIKNGLIEFDPENGIYPKNSTETFNQLLTLIRDGEGEICVREFGLGLNEGMGKSALVSDISAFERHHGMHISLGKKHNVYKTGAIKAKQTRFHIDVFIDLKNITILDDGTCLFGDGKYLV
;
A
#
# COMPACT_ATOMS: atom_id res chain seq x y z
N VAL A 1 -11.06 5.22 1.34
CA VAL A 1 -10.83 3.81 0.96
C VAL A 1 -11.67 2.95 1.88
N GLU A 2 -12.52 2.10 1.32
CA GLU A 2 -13.37 1.15 2.06
C GLU A 2 -12.90 -0.28 1.75
N CYS A 3 -12.72 -1.09 2.78
CA CYS A 3 -12.37 -2.51 2.67
C CYS A 3 -13.62 -3.41 2.74
N HIS A 4 -13.50 -4.65 2.32
CA HIS A 4 -14.62 -5.61 2.31
C HIS A 4 -15.23 -5.87 3.70
N ASP A 5 -14.44 -5.75 4.76
CA ASP A 5 -14.90 -5.90 6.14
C ASP A 5 -15.55 -4.64 6.73
N GLY A 6 -15.68 -3.58 5.95
CA GLY A 6 -16.24 -2.29 6.35
C GLY A 6 -15.22 -1.33 6.98
N SER A 7 -13.94 -1.71 7.08
CA SER A 7 -12.88 -0.79 7.51
C SER A 7 -12.74 0.38 6.53
N ILE A 8 -12.58 1.59 7.07
CA ILE A 8 -12.44 2.81 6.27
C ILE A 8 -11.14 3.53 6.66
N CYS A 9 -10.37 3.94 5.65
CA CYS A 9 -9.25 4.85 5.81
C CYS A 9 -9.37 6.05 4.87
N GLU A 10 -9.14 7.24 5.41
CA GLU A 10 -9.30 8.52 4.74
C GLU A 10 -7.95 9.21 4.53
N TYR A 11 -7.86 9.91 3.39
CA TYR A 11 -6.70 10.66 2.95
C TYR A 11 -7.12 12.14 2.81
N THR A 12 -7.12 12.89 3.92
CA THR A 12 -7.74 14.23 3.97
C THR A 12 -6.76 15.39 3.69
N GLY A 13 -5.46 15.09 3.57
CA GLY A 13 -4.40 16.09 3.33
C GLY A 13 -4.14 16.42 1.86
N GLY A 14 -4.96 15.89 0.95
CA GLY A 14 -4.73 15.94 -0.50
C GLY A 14 -3.66 14.96 -0.98
N MET A 15 -3.63 14.72 -2.29
CA MET A 15 -2.75 13.75 -2.95
C MET A 15 -1.74 14.45 -3.85
N ASN A 16 -0.52 13.93 -3.95
CA ASN A 16 0.47 14.38 -4.93
C ASN A 16 0.01 14.05 -6.36
N ASP A 17 0.68 14.62 -7.36
CA ASP A 17 0.44 14.27 -8.76
C ASP A 17 0.83 12.81 -8.99
N CYS A 18 -0.04 12.04 -9.65
CA CYS A 18 0.19 10.63 -9.92
C CYS A 18 1.41 10.39 -10.81
N LYS A 19 2.06 9.24 -10.63
CA LYS A 19 3.02 8.67 -11.57
C LYS A 19 2.41 7.45 -12.25
N LEU A 20 2.83 7.25 -13.49
CA LEU A 20 2.34 6.20 -14.36
C LEU A 20 3.46 5.18 -14.60
N ASN A 21 3.13 3.91 -14.41
CA ASN A 21 3.94 2.79 -14.87
C ASN A 21 3.06 1.85 -15.72
N ILE A 22 2.64 2.35 -16.88
CA ILE A 22 1.65 1.70 -17.76
C ILE A 22 2.25 1.18 -19.07
N GLY A 23 3.59 1.16 -19.18
CA GLY A 23 4.30 0.74 -20.39
C GLY A 23 4.27 1.74 -21.55
N ASP A 24 3.68 2.92 -21.35
CA ASP A 24 3.84 4.04 -22.25
C ASP A 24 5.13 4.79 -21.91
N TYR A 25 6.09 4.76 -22.84
CA TYR A 25 7.40 5.40 -22.72
C TYR A 25 7.56 6.55 -23.73
N GLU A 26 6.48 6.99 -24.39
CA GLU A 26 6.55 8.08 -25.35
C GLU A 26 7.10 9.36 -24.67
N GLY A 27 8.16 9.94 -25.24
CA GLY A 27 8.79 11.14 -24.71
C GLY A 27 9.69 10.96 -23.46
N MET A 28 9.88 9.73 -22.97
CA MET A 28 10.79 9.46 -21.84
C MET A 28 12.26 9.32 -22.30
N SER A 29 13.19 9.74 -21.44
CA SER A 29 14.64 9.64 -21.72
C SER A 29 15.22 8.23 -21.57
N GLY A 30 14.48 7.33 -20.91
CA GLY A 30 14.83 5.92 -20.74
C GLY A 30 13.89 5.01 -21.53
N ILE A 31 14.42 3.88 -22.00
CA ILE A 31 13.67 2.81 -22.67
C ILE A 31 13.47 1.64 -21.70
N GLY A 32 12.23 1.45 -21.25
CA GLY A 32 11.80 0.27 -20.51
C GLY A 32 11.61 0.45 -19.00
N GLY A 33 10.90 -0.51 -18.42
CA GLY A 33 10.60 -0.63 -17.00
C GLY A 33 10.46 -2.10 -16.62
N THR A 34 10.16 -2.37 -15.36
CA THR A 34 9.93 -3.73 -14.86
C THR A 34 8.66 -4.31 -15.50
N TYR A 35 8.75 -5.54 -16.00
CA TYR A 35 7.59 -6.32 -16.42
C TYR A 35 7.16 -7.24 -15.28
N PRO A 36 5.86 -7.38 -14.97
CA PRO A 36 4.72 -6.78 -15.68
C PRO A 36 4.53 -5.28 -15.39
N ILE A 37 3.79 -4.62 -16.30
CA ILE A 37 3.40 -3.20 -16.24
C ILE A 37 1.92 -3.07 -15.82
N GLY A 38 1.49 -1.84 -15.52
CA GLY A 38 0.11 -1.52 -15.19
C GLY A 38 -0.04 -1.06 -13.74
N GLU A 39 0.49 0.12 -13.43
CA GLU A 39 0.23 0.80 -12.16
C GLU A 39 0.08 2.30 -12.37
N VAL A 40 -0.79 2.88 -11.56
CA VAL A 40 -0.80 4.30 -11.24
C VAL A 40 -0.60 4.44 -9.74
N PHE A 41 0.35 5.26 -9.33
CA PHE A 41 0.59 5.47 -7.90
C PHE A 41 0.73 6.95 -7.57
N THR A 42 0.39 7.29 -6.34
CA THR A 42 0.55 8.62 -5.75
C THR A 42 0.88 8.51 -4.26
N GLU A 43 0.88 9.62 -3.54
CA GLU A 43 1.07 9.68 -2.10
C GLU A 43 0.32 10.85 -1.50
N ALA A 44 -0.15 10.72 -0.25
CA ALA A 44 -0.69 11.85 0.50
C ALA A 44 0.33 12.99 0.63
N ARG A 45 -0.10 14.23 0.39
CA ARG A 45 0.75 15.42 0.58
C ARG A 45 1.12 15.62 2.04
N ASP A 46 0.16 15.36 2.92
CA ASP A 46 0.35 15.33 4.37
C ASP A 46 0.08 13.91 4.88
N LEU A 47 1.15 13.16 5.12
CA LEU A 47 1.08 11.78 5.63
C LEU A 47 0.33 11.71 6.98
N SER A 48 0.37 12.78 7.80
CA SER A 48 -0.33 12.81 9.09
C SER A 48 -1.86 12.84 8.93
N LYS A 49 -2.36 13.08 7.71
CA LYS A 49 -3.79 13.10 7.38
C LYS A 49 -4.31 11.78 6.84
N VAL A 50 -3.50 10.72 6.90
CA VAL A 50 -3.92 9.34 6.63
C VAL A 50 -4.35 8.69 7.95
N ASN A 51 -5.64 8.39 8.10
CA ASN A 51 -6.21 7.88 9.35
C ASN A 51 -7.33 6.87 9.09
N GLY A 52 -7.50 5.91 10.00
CA GLY A 52 -8.58 4.93 9.96
C GLY A 52 -8.06 3.50 9.99
N GLN A 53 -8.74 2.59 9.28
CA GLN A 53 -8.39 1.18 9.21
C GLN A 53 -8.36 0.70 7.77
N MET A 54 -7.40 -0.18 7.46
CA MET A 54 -7.34 -0.89 6.18
C MET A 54 -7.03 -2.36 6.42
N SER A 55 -7.77 -3.21 5.73
CA SER A 55 -7.61 -4.65 5.81
C SER A 55 -6.74 -5.10 4.64
N ILE A 56 -5.72 -5.91 4.92
CA ILE A 56 -4.83 -6.44 3.89
C ILE A 56 -5.09 -7.93 3.68
N TRP A 57 -5.15 -8.36 2.41
CA TRP A 57 -5.33 -9.78 2.06
C TRP A 57 -4.02 -10.48 1.69
N SER A 58 -2.93 -9.74 1.46
CA SER A 58 -1.61 -10.33 1.26
C SER A 58 -0.47 -9.33 1.49
N TYR A 59 0.73 -9.88 1.70
CA TYR A 59 1.98 -9.14 1.87
C TYR A 59 3.17 -10.01 1.44
N PRO A 60 4.33 -9.41 1.10
CA PRO A 60 5.55 -10.15 0.86
C PRO A 60 6.19 -10.60 2.18
N SER A 61 6.55 -11.86 2.26
CA SER A 61 7.29 -12.44 3.37
C SER A 61 8.75 -11.98 3.40
N LEU A 62 9.45 -12.25 4.51
CA LEU A 62 10.90 -12.10 4.59
C LEU A 62 11.65 -13.01 3.60
N ALA A 63 11.01 -14.07 3.12
CA ALA A 63 11.53 -14.95 2.07
C ALA A 63 11.25 -14.41 0.65
N LYS A 64 10.67 -13.21 0.53
CA LYS A 64 10.29 -12.55 -0.74
C LYS A 64 9.27 -13.35 -1.55
N THR A 65 8.36 -14.01 -0.87
CA THR A 65 7.22 -14.72 -1.47
C THR A 65 5.92 -14.10 -1.00
N LEU A 66 4.84 -14.26 -1.76
CA LEU A 66 3.52 -13.81 -1.33
C LEU A 66 3.06 -14.66 -0.15
N GLU A 67 2.62 -14.02 0.92
CA GLU A 67 1.88 -14.66 2.00
C GLU A 67 0.44 -14.16 2.00
N ILE A 68 -0.48 -15.11 2.17
CA ILE A 68 -1.92 -14.86 2.25
C ILE A 68 -2.36 -15.36 3.62
N PRO A 69 -2.73 -14.47 4.55
CA PRO A 69 -3.24 -14.87 5.84
C PRO A 69 -4.61 -15.57 5.70
N PRO A 70 -5.00 -16.43 6.64
CA PRO A 70 -6.32 -17.08 6.61
C PRO A 70 -7.49 -16.10 6.62
N GLU A 71 -7.31 -14.98 7.31
CA GLU A 71 -8.25 -13.86 7.41
C GLU A 71 -7.52 -12.56 7.09
N PRO A 72 -8.16 -11.56 6.45
CA PRO A 72 -7.53 -10.26 6.22
C PRO A 72 -7.02 -9.64 7.53
N ILE A 73 -5.80 -9.11 7.50
CA ILE A 73 -5.17 -8.45 8.64
C ILE A 73 -5.64 -7.01 8.66
N VAL A 74 -6.25 -6.56 9.76
CA VAL A 74 -6.77 -5.19 9.87
C VAL A 74 -5.72 -4.30 10.54
N LEU A 75 -5.18 -3.38 9.76
CA LEU A 75 -4.25 -2.35 10.20
C LEU A 75 -5.03 -1.16 10.78
N THR A 76 -4.62 -0.66 11.93
CA THR A 76 -5.09 0.64 12.44
C THR A 76 -4.03 1.69 12.17
N ILE A 77 -4.45 2.79 11.52
CA ILE A 77 -3.57 3.87 11.06
C ILE A 77 -3.95 5.16 11.77
N LYS A 78 -2.98 5.75 12.47
CA LYS A 78 -3.11 7.05 13.13
C LYS A 78 -1.98 7.96 12.73
N ASN A 79 -2.31 9.14 12.24
CA ASN A 79 -1.37 10.14 11.75
C ASN A 79 -0.36 9.57 10.74
N GLY A 80 -0.82 8.69 9.83
CA GLY A 80 0.03 8.03 8.85
C GLY A 80 0.94 6.93 9.40
N LEU A 81 0.74 6.48 10.65
CA LEU A 81 1.52 5.43 11.28
C LEU A 81 0.65 4.23 11.63
N ILE A 82 1.19 3.03 11.48
CA ILE A 82 0.56 1.80 11.95
C ILE A 82 0.66 1.73 13.48
N GLU A 83 -0.47 1.47 14.15
CA GLU A 83 -0.46 1.10 15.57
C GLU A 83 0.11 -0.30 15.75
N PHE A 84 1.36 -0.38 16.20
CA PHE A 84 2.06 -1.62 16.47
C PHE A 84 3.04 -1.44 17.62
N ASP A 85 2.77 -2.11 18.73
CA ASP A 85 3.58 -2.11 19.94
C ASP A 85 3.54 -3.50 20.60
N PRO A 86 4.36 -4.44 20.11
CA PRO A 86 4.43 -5.79 20.64
C PRO A 86 4.79 -5.87 22.12
N GLU A 87 5.49 -4.88 22.67
CA GLU A 87 5.88 -4.84 24.09
C GLU A 87 4.67 -4.58 24.99
N ASN A 88 3.68 -3.85 24.48
CA ASN A 88 2.42 -3.57 25.16
C ASN A 88 1.23 -4.38 24.61
N GLY A 89 1.49 -5.41 23.80
CA GLY A 89 0.46 -6.30 23.28
C GLY A 89 -0.41 -5.70 22.17
N ILE A 90 0.04 -4.62 21.51
CA ILE A 90 -0.69 -3.96 20.42
C ILE A 90 -0.23 -4.56 19.09
N TYR A 91 -1.17 -5.25 18.44
CA TYR A 91 -0.98 -5.90 17.14
C TYR A 91 -2.16 -5.57 16.21
N PRO A 92 -1.96 -5.57 14.88
CA PRO A 92 -3.06 -5.60 13.94
C PRO A 92 -4.01 -6.77 14.22
N LYS A 93 -5.31 -6.56 14.00
CA LYS A 93 -6.29 -7.64 14.15
C LYS A 93 -6.02 -8.72 13.10
N ASN A 94 -6.16 -9.99 13.49
CA ASN A 94 -5.87 -11.17 12.66
C ASN A 94 -4.40 -11.29 12.21
N SER A 95 -3.47 -10.52 12.79
CA SER A 95 -2.06 -10.59 12.41
C SER A 95 -1.47 -11.99 12.59
N THR A 96 -0.56 -12.35 11.69
CA THR A 96 0.19 -13.61 11.74
C THR A 96 1.54 -13.40 12.42
N GLU A 97 2.18 -14.49 12.84
CA GLU A 97 3.53 -14.42 13.39
C GLU A 97 4.53 -13.83 12.37
N THR A 98 4.43 -14.25 11.11
CA THR A 98 5.31 -13.77 10.03
C THR A 98 5.08 -12.30 9.70
N PHE A 99 3.83 -11.83 9.73
CA PHE A 99 3.54 -10.40 9.56
C PHE A 99 4.04 -9.58 10.75
N ASN A 100 3.89 -10.08 11.98
CA ASN A 100 4.44 -9.42 13.17
C ASN A 100 5.96 -9.29 13.10
N GLN A 101 6.67 -10.32 12.63
CA GLN A 101 8.13 -10.26 12.41
C GLN A 101 8.51 -9.17 11.40
N LEU A 102 7.74 -9.04 10.32
CA LEU A 102 7.92 -7.98 9.32
C LEU A 102 7.72 -6.59 9.93
N LEU A 103 6.66 -6.37 10.70
CA LEU A 103 6.40 -5.09 11.36
C LEU A 103 7.48 -4.75 12.40
N THR A 104 7.92 -5.72 13.19
CA THR A 104 9.05 -5.56 14.11
C THR A 104 10.32 -5.15 13.37
N LEU A 105 10.62 -5.77 12.24
CA LEU A 105 11.80 -5.42 11.44
C LEU A 105 11.75 -3.96 10.96
N ILE A 106 10.60 -3.49 10.48
CA ILE A 106 10.41 -2.11 10.03
C ILE A 106 10.57 -1.16 11.22
N ARG A 107 9.84 -1.41 12.31
CA ARG A 107 9.85 -0.58 13.53
C ARG A 107 11.25 -0.51 14.14
N ASP A 108 11.96 -1.62 14.28
CA ASP A 108 13.29 -1.63 14.92
C ASP A 108 14.34 -0.90 14.06
N GLY A 109 14.17 -0.89 12.73
CA GLY A 109 15.07 -0.17 11.82
C GLY A 109 14.74 1.31 11.60
N GLU A 110 13.48 1.73 11.77
CA GLU A 110 12.98 3.06 11.43
C GLU A 110 12.29 3.81 12.59
N GLY A 111 12.11 3.16 13.73
CA GLY A 111 11.44 3.64 14.95
C GLY A 111 9.91 3.53 14.93
N GLU A 112 9.31 3.71 13.75
CA GLU A 112 7.86 3.72 13.53
C GLU A 112 7.57 3.17 12.13
N ILE A 113 6.35 2.66 11.92
CA ILE A 113 5.93 2.08 10.64
C ILE A 113 5.03 3.09 9.94
N CYS A 114 5.60 3.85 9.00
CA CYS A 114 4.85 4.80 8.20
C CYS A 114 4.04 4.09 7.12
N VAL A 115 2.82 4.58 6.87
CA VAL A 115 2.04 4.28 5.69
C VAL A 115 2.39 5.32 4.63
N ARG A 116 2.87 4.84 3.49
CA ARG A 116 3.25 5.64 2.34
C ARG A 116 2.68 5.01 1.09
N GLU A 117 2.75 5.73 -0.03
CA GLU A 117 2.24 5.28 -1.32
C GLU A 117 0.75 4.90 -1.34
N PHE A 118 0.08 5.31 -2.41
CA PHE A 118 -1.26 4.92 -2.77
C PHE A 118 -1.13 4.34 -4.16
N GLY A 119 -0.97 3.02 -4.24
CA GLY A 119 -0.72 2.31 -5.49
C GLY A 119 -1.99 1.64 -6.01
N LEU A 120 -2.22 1.78 -7.31
CA LEU A 120 -3.35 1.20 -8.03
C LEU A 120 -2.82 0.30 -9.14
N GLY A 121 -2.93 -1.02 -8.96
CA GLY A 121 -2.57 -1.98 -9.98
C GLY A 121 -3.69 -2.13 -11.02
N LEU A 122 -3.35 -2.00 -12.29
CA LEU A 122 -4.30 -1.96 -13.41
C LEU A 122 -4.43 -3.28 -14.15
N ASN A 123 -3.69 -4.32 -13.76
CA ASN A 123 -3.68 -5.57 -14.50
C ASN A 123 -4.81 -6.50 -14.03
N GLU A 124 -5.93 -6.47 -14.74
CA GLU A 124 -7.12 -7.29 -14.45
C GLU A 124 -6.85 -8.82 -14.52
N GLY A 125 -5.76 -9.23 -15.17
CA GLY A 125 -5.38 -10.65 -15.29
C GLY A 125 -4.69 -11.20 -14.03
N MET A 126 -4.31 -10.35 -13.08
CA MET A 126 -3.58 -10.75 -11.88
C MET A 126 -4.20 -10.09 -10.64
N GLY A 127 -4.45 -10.85 -9.57
CA GLY A 127 -5.04 -10.31 -8.34
C GLY A 127 -5.44 -11.39 -7.35
N LYS A 128 -6.31 -11.05 -6.39
CA LYS A 128 -6.73 -11.96 -5.31
C LYS A 128 -7.26 -13.31 -5.80
N SER A 129 -7.90 -13.35 -6.98
CA SER A 129 -8.43 -14.57 -7.61
C SER A 129 -7.50 -15.20 -8.66
N ALA A 130 -6.40 -14.54 -9.03
CA ALA A 130 -5.46 -14.94 -10.08
C ALA A 130 -4.04 -14.55 -9.64
N LEU A 131 -3.50 -15.28 -8.67
CA LEU A 131 -2.26 -14.93 -8.01
C LEU A 131 -1.05 -15.19 -8.91
N VAL A 132 -0.11 -14.25 -8.90
CA VAL A 132 1.22 -14.43 -9.47
C VAL A 132 2.25 -14.44 -8.34
N SER A 133 3.10 -15.46 -8.33
CA SER A 133 4.08 -15.67 -7.26
C SER A 133 5.34 -14.79 -7.39
N ASP A 134 5.53 -14.14 -8.54
CA ASP A 134 6.66 -13.25 -8.78
C ASP A 134 6.46 -11.90 -8.08
N ILE A 135 7.37 -11.54 -7.19
CA ILE A 135 7.31 -10.30 -6.40
C ILE A 135 7.29 -9.02 -7.25
N SER A 136 7.86 -9.05 -8.47
CA SER A 136 7.83 -7.92 -9.39
C SER A 136 6.46 -7.70 -10.03
N ALA A 137 5.60 -8.71 -10.02
CA ALA A 137 4.23 -8.61 -10.49
C ALA A 137 3.27 -8.05 -9.42
N PHE A 138 3.72 -7.96 -8.17
CA PHE A 138 2.86 -7.67 -7.03
C PHE A 138 2.21 -6.29 -7.17
N GLU A 139 3.01 -5.24 -7.38
CA GLU A 139 2.53 -3.85 -7.56
C GLU A 139 1.57 -3.67 -8.75
N ARG A 140 1.39 -4.69 -9.59
CA ARG A 140 0.50 -4.67 -10.76
C ARG A 140 -0.81 -5.40 -10.53
N HIS A 141 -0.97 -6.09 -9.40
CA HIS A 141 -2.22 -6.78 -9.07
C HIS A 141 -3.39 -5.80 -9.08
N HIS A 142 -4.46 -6.20 -9.76
CA HIS A 142 -5.70 -5.42 -9.83
C HIS A 142 -6.19 -5.05 -8.43
N GLY A 143 -6.39 -3.75 -8.20
CA GLY A 143 -6.85 -3.23 -6.91
C GLY A 143 -5.90 -2.18 -6.33
N MET A 144 -5.62 -2.28 -5.03
CA MET A 144 -4.83 -1.27 -4.32
C MET A 144 -3.78 -1.90 -3.42
N HIS A 145 -2.61 -1.30 -3.38
CA HIS A 145 -1.60 -1.50 -2.35
C HIS A 145 -1.23 -0.19 -1.66
N ILE A 146 -0.62 -0.35 -0.50
CA ILE A 146 0.08 0.71 0.22
C ILE A 146 1.48 0.20 0.56
N SER A 147 2.42 1.11 0.73
CA SER A 147 3.77 0.77 1.19
C SER A 147 3.92 1.02 2.69
N LEU A 148 4.61 0.11 3.36
CA LEU A 148 5.00 0.22 4.76
C LEU A 148 6.48 0.55 4.88
N GLY A 149 6.78 1.53 5.73
CA GLY A 149 8.13 2.03 5.98
C GLY A 149 8.37 3.43 5.39
N LYS A 150 9.51 4.01 5.72
CA LYS A 150 9.84 5.41 5.41
C LYS A 150 10.40 5.60 4.01
N LYS A 151 10.93 4.55 3.37
CA LYS A 151 11.61 4.67 2.07
C LYS A 151 10.61 4.85 0.95
N HIS A 152 10.84 5.86 0.10
CA HIS A 152 10.15 6.06 -1.16
C HIS A 152 11.08 6.83 -2.10
N ASN A 153 11.33 6.31 -3.29
CA ASN A 153 12.30 6.90 -4.21
C ASN A 153 11.73 8.05 -5.05
N VAL A 154 10.40 8.17 -5.12
CA VAL A 154 9.69 9.09 -6.02
C VAL A 154 9.21 10.30 -5.27
N TYR A 155 8.34 10.13 -4.27
CA TYR A 155 7.85 11.23 -3.44
C TYR A 155 8.80 11.45 -2.27
N LYS A 156 9.60 12.52 -2.35
CA LYS A 156 10.47 12.96 -1.27
C LYS A 156 9.69 13.89 -0.35
N THR A 157 9.56 13.52 0.92
CA THR A 157 8.96 14.37 1.95
C THR A 157 10.05 15.02 2.80
N GLY A 158 9.91 16.32 3.09
CA GLY A 158 10.83 17.04 3.99
C GLY A 158 10.76 16.56 5.45
N ALA A 159 9.68 15.86 5.81
CA ALA A 159 9.47 15.32 7.15
C ALA A 159 10.35 14.08 7.44
N ILE A 160 10.73 13.32 6.42
CA ILE A 160 11.51 12.07 6.56
C ILE A 160 12.92 12.31 6.04
N LYS A 161 13.92 12.17 6.91
CA LYS A 161 15.32 12.31 6.49
C LYS A 161 15.78 11.05 5.76
N ALA A 162 16.48 11.21 4.65
CA ALA A 162 16.97 10.08 3.84
C ALA A 162 17.85 9.06 4.59
N LYS A 163 18.51 9.45 5.70
CA LYS A 163 19.28 8.52 6.54
C LYS A 163 18.42 7.60 7.42
N GLN A 164 17.13 7.91 7.53
CA GLN A 164 16.15 7.16 8.32
C GLN A 164 15.33 6.18 7.48
N THR A 165 15.58 6.11 6.16
CA THR A 165 14.80 5.28 5.24
C THR A 165 15.52 3.97 4.93
N ARG A 166 14.87 2.85 5.18
CA ARG A 166 15.36 1.48 4.99
C ARG A 166 14.33 0.63 4.26
N PHE A 167 13.06 0.71 4.66
CA PHE A 167 12.00 -0.20 4.22
C PHE A 167 10.98 0.49 3.33
N HIS A 168 10.57 -0.24 2.30
CA HIS A 168 9.45 0.03 1.41
C HIS A 168 8.85 -1.34 1.11
N ILE A 169 7.75 -1.66 1.79
CA ILE A 169 7.13 -2.98 1.72
C ILE A 169 5.67 -2.82 1.31
N ASP A 170 5.34 -3.24 0.10
CA ASP A 170 3.98 -3.13 -0.42
C ASP A 170 3.07 -4.24 0.13
N VAL A 171 1.92 -3.83 0.65
CA VAL A 171 0.88 -4.73 1.17
C VAL A 171 -0.44 -4.46 0.45
N PHE A 172 -1.21 -5.51 0.18
CA PHE A 172 -2.39 -5.42 -0.68
C PHE A 172 -3.67 -5.29 0.11
N ILE A 173 -4.44 -4.26 -0.22
CA ILE A 173 -5.69 -3.93 0.46
C ILE A 173 -6.80 -4.87 -0.01
N ASP A 174 -7.59 -5.39 0.92
CA ASP A 174 -8.83 -6.12 0.68
C ASP A 174 -9.94 -5.14 0.27
N LEU A 175 -9.70 -4.52 -0.89
CA LEU A 175 -10.36 -3.33 -1.35
C LEU A 175 -11.79 -3.61 -1.81
N LYS A 176 -12.75 -2.87 -1.26
CA LYS A 176 -14.12 -2.84 -1.73
C LYS A 176 -14.38 -1.63 -2.62
N ASN A 177 -14.13 -0.42 -2.10
CA ASN A 177 -14.39 0.83 -2.80
C ASN A 177 -13.30 1.89 -2.60
N ILE A 178 -13.11 2.74 -3.60
CA ILE A 178 -12.37 4.01 -3.49
C ILE A 178 -13.28 5.14 -3.91
N THR A 179 -13.48 6.11 -3.02
CA THR A 179 -14.28 7.31 -3.28
C THR A 179 -13.41 8.55 -3.11
N ILE A 180 -13.50 9.48 -4.07
CA ILE A 180 -12.89 10.80 -3.98
C ILE A 180 -13.74 11.65 -3.02
N LEU A 181 -13.11 12.17 -1.97
CA LEU A 181 -13.83 12.88 -0.89
C LEU A 181 -14.43 14.21 -1.34
N ASP A 182 -13.80 14.90 -2.30
CA ASP A 182 -14.18 16.25 -2.71
C ASP A 182 -15.52 16.30 -3.46
N ASP A 183 -15.81 15.28 -4.28
CA ASP A 183 -16.96 15.24 -5.18
C ASP A 183 -17.81 13.97 -5.07
N GLY A 184 -17.37 12.99 -4.25
CA GLY A 184 -18.05 11.71 -4.09
C GLY A 184 -17.87 10.75 -5.26
N THR A 185 -16.97 11.03 -6.21
CA THR A 185 -16.72 10.17 -7.37
C THR A 185 -16.20 8.81 -6.91
N CYS A 186 -16.87 7.73 -7.34
CA CYS A 186 -16.41 6.37 -7.11
C CYS A 186 -15.34 6.00 -8.14
N LEU A 187 -14.08 5.90 -7.70
CA LEU A 187 -12.94 5.54 -8.54
C LEU A 187 -12.88 4.03 -8.78
N PHE A 188 -13.13 3.25 -7.74
CA PHE A 188 -13.13 1.79 -7.78
C PHE A 188 -14.33 1.27 -7.01
N GLY A 189 -15.05 0.32 -7.60
CA GLY A 189 -16.18 -0.35 -6.97
C GLY A 189 -16.60 -1.58 -7.77
N ASP A 190 -17.28 -2.52 -7.11
CA ASP A 190 -17.67 -3.80 -7.70
C ASP A 190 -16.50 -4.57 -8.36
N GLY A 191 -15.29 -4.43 -7.79
CA GLY A 191 -14.08 -5.10 -8.27
C GLY A 191 -13.46 -4.51 -9.54
N LYS A 192 -13.79 -3.28 -9.93
CA LYS A 192 -13.26 -2.62 -11.14
C LYS A 192 -13.07 -1.11 -10.95
N TYR A 193 -12.18 -0.53 -11.76
CA TYR A 193 -12.11 0.93 -11.91
C TYR A 193 -13.32 1.42 -12.71
N LEU A 194 -13.92 2.53 -12.27
CA LEU A 194 -15.17 3.07 -12.83
C LEU A 194 -14.97 4.37 -13.62
N VAL A 195 -13.84 5.04 -13.43
CA VAL A 195 -13.45 6.30 -14.10
C VAL A 195 -11.98 6.25 -14.52
#